data_AF-A0A1I5VKE0-F1
#
_entry.id   AF-A0A1I5VKE0-F1
#
_cell.length_a   1.000
_cell.length_b   1.000
_cell.length_c   1.000
_cell.angle_alpha   90.00
_cell.angle_beta   90.00
_cell.angle_gamma   90.00
#
_symmetry.space_group_name_H-M   'P 1'
#
loop_
_entity.id
_entity.type
_entity.pdbx_description
1 polymer ?
#
loop_
_entity_poly.entity_id
_entity_poly.type
_entity_poly.pdbx_seq_one_letter_code
_entity_poly.pdbx_strand_id
1 'polypeptide(L)' 'MERVFRSLKTEWIPTLGYRTAHEAQRDISHYLMHRYNWIRPHQLNGGLAPAQAEKKLNVVSEIS' A
#
# COMPACT_ATOMS: atom_id res chain seq x y z
N MET A 1 -1.94 -3.88 13.77
CA MET A 1 -1.11 -3.96 12.56
C MET A 1 -2.03 -3.88 11.34
N GLU A 2 -1.79 -2.89 10.49
CA GLU A 2 -2.50 -2.78 9.20
C GLU A 2 -1.92 -3.82 8.23
N ARG A 3 -2.79 -4.54 7.50
CA ARG A 3 -2.38 -5.75 6.76
C ARG A 3 -2.55 -5.54 5.26
N VAL A 4 -1.43 -5.41 4.55
CA VAL A 4 -1.35 -5.26 3.09
C VAL A 4 -2.28 -6.25 2.37
N PHE A 5 -2.21 -7.54 2.73
CA PHE A 5 -3.01 -8.58 2.08
C PHE A 5 -4.51 -8.45 2.34
N ARG A 6 -4.91 -7.90 3.49
CA ARG A 6 -6.33 -7.69 3.79
C ARG A 6 -6.90 -6.58 2.94
N SER A 7 -6.22 -5.44 2.85
CA SER A 7 -6.67 -4.31 2.03
C SER A 7 -6.64 -4.69 0.55
N LEU A 8 -5.58 -5.33 0.07
CA LEU A 8 -5.48 -5.81 -1.31
C LEU A 8 -6.71 -6.66 -1.69
N LYS A 9 -7.07 -7.66 -0.87
CA LYS A 9 -8.20 -8.56 -1.13
C LYS A 9 -9.57 -7.89 -1.08
N THR A 10 -9.73 -6.81 -0.32
CA THR A 10 -11.05 -6.19 -0.06
C THR A 10 -11.29 -4.90 -0.83
N GLU A 11 -10.22 -4.22 -1.23
CA GLU A 11 -10.29 -2.89 -1.85
C GLU A 11 -9.89 -2.90 -3.33
N TRP A 12 -9.12 -3.91 -3.80
CA TRP A 12 -8.51 -3.87 -5.13
C TRP A 12 -8.74 -5.11 -5.98
N ILE A 13 -8.57 -6.31 -5.41
CA ILE A 13 -8.73 -7.56 -6.19
C ILE A 13 -10.19 -7.64 -6.70
N PRO A 14 -10.40 -7.87 -8.01
CA PRO A 14 -11.74 -8.07 -8.55
C PRO A 14 -12.45 -9.27 -7.90
N THR A 15 -13.75 -9.14 -7.64
CA THR A 15 -14.55 -10.23 -7.02
C THR A 15 -14.50 -11.54 -7.81
N LEU A 16 -14.41 -11.46 -9.14
CA LEU A 16 -14.31 -12.62 -10.03
C LEU A 16 -12.87 -13.12 -10.20
N GLY A 17 -11.89 -12.47 -9.58
CA GLY A 17 -10.47 -12.75 -9.75
C GLY A 17 -9.90 -12.29 -11.09
N TYR A 18 -8.64 -12.66 -11.32
CA TYR A 18 -7.92 -12.39 -12.55
C TYR A 18 -7.98 -13.59 -13.50
N ARG A 19 -7.99 -13.33 -14.81
CA ARG A 19 -8.03 -14.41 -15.83
C ARG A 19 -6.67 -15.04 -16.03
N THR A 20 -5.60 -14.27 -15.81
CA THR A 20 -4.22 -14.72 -16.00
C THR A 20 -3.31 -14.23 -14.88
N ALA A 21 -2.21 -14.96 -14.65
CA ALA A 21 -1.18 -14.52 -13.71
C ALA A 21 -0.54 -13.18 -14.13
N HIS A 22 -0.41 -12.91 -15.43
CA HIS A 22 0.16 -11.67 -15.94
C HIS A 22 -0.73 -10.46 -15.62
N GLU A 23 -2.05 -10.60 -15.78
CA GLU A 23 -3.03 -9.60 -15.38
C GLU A 23 -2.94 -9.33 -13.86
N ALA A 24 -2.93 -10.39 -13.05
CA ALA A 24 -2.79 -10.28 -11.60
C ALA A 24 -1.49 -9.56 -11.22
N GLN A 25 -0.37 -9.94 -11.83
CA GLN A 25 0.93 -9.33 -11.55
C GLN A 25 0.92 -7.83 -11.86
N ARG A 26 0.42 -7.44 -13.03
CA ARG A 26 0.35 -6.03 -13.42
C ARG A 26 -0.52 -5.23 -12.46
N ASP A 27 -1.71 -5.72 -12.15
CA ASP A 27 -2.69 -4.99 -11.34
C ASP A 27 -2.28 -4.89 -9.86
N ILE A 28 -1.78 -5.99 -9.28
CA ILE A 28 -1.24 -5.99 -7.90
C ILE A 28 0.00 -5.09 -7.80
N SER A 29 0.88 -5.11 -8.80
CA SER A 29 2.05 -4.20 -8.82
C SER A 29 1.60 -2.74 -8.85
N HIS A 30 0.62 -2.42 -9.69
CA HIS A 30 0.06 -1.08 -9.77
C HIS A 30 -0.59 -0.65 -8.44
N TYR A 31 -1.36 -1.52 -7.80
CA TYR A 31 -1.93 -1.25 -6.48
C TYR A 31 -0.85 -0.89 -5.45
N LEU A 32 0.21 -1.70 -5.35
CA LEU A 32 1.27 -1.47 -4.37
C LEU A 32 2.01 -0.16 -4.66
N MET A 33 2.42 0.04 -5.92
CA MET A 33 3.27 1.15 -6.33
C MET A 33 2.57 2.50 -6.36
N HIS A 34 1.27 2.55 -6.62
CA HIS A 34 0.57 3.84 -6.81
C HIS A 34 -0.50 4.11 -5.76
N ARG A 35 -1.17 3.08 -5.25
CA ARG A 35 -2.27 3.25 -4.30
C ARG A 35 -1.83 3.03 -2.86
N TYR A 36 -1.35 1.82 -2.54
CA TYR A 36 -1.05 1.43 -1.17
C TYR A 36 0.08 2.28 -0.57
N ASN A 37 1.22 2.41 -1.26
CA ASN A 37 2.39 3.10 -0.71
C ASN A 37 2.24 4.63 -0.63
N TRP A 38 1.42 5.24 -1.49
CA TRP A 38 1.41 6.70 -1.66
C TRP A 38 0.11 7.40 -1.32
N ILE A 39 -1.03 6.70 -1.39
CA ILE A 39 -2.36 7.32 -1.29
C ILE A 39 -3.13 6.77 -0.10
N ARG A 40 -3.02 5.47 0.18
CA ARG A 40 -3.84 4.82 1.20
C ARG A 40 -3.51 5.39 2.59
N PRO A 41 -4.49 5.91 3.34
CA PRO A 41 -4.24 6.36 4.70
C PRO A 41 -4.08 5.17 5.65
N HIS A 42 -3.12 5.26 6.58
CA HIS A 42 -2.84 4.21 7.56
C HIS A 42 -3.08 4.70 8.99
N GLN A 43 -3.91 4.00 9.76
CA GLN A 43 -4.27 4.39 11.13
C GLN A 43 -3.03 4.46 12.04
N LEU A 44 -2.11 3.50 11.89
CA LEU A 44 -0.86 3.47 12.67
C LEU A 44 0.11 4.59 12.29
N ASN A 45 -0.04 5.16 11.09
CA ASN A 45 0.77 6.28 10.61
C ASN A 45 0.06 7.63 10.84
N GLY A 46 -0.95 7.68 11.71
CA GLY A 46 -1.74 8.90 11.94
C GLY A 46 -2.54 9.34 10.71
N GLY A 47 -2.94 8.40 9.85
CA GLY A 47 -3.66 8.66 8.60
C GLY A 47 -2.76 8.93 7.40
N LEU A 48 -1.43 8.94 7.56
CA LEU A 48 -0.51 9.14 6.45
C LEU A 48 -0.32 7.86 5.61
N ALA A 49 0.04 8.04 4.34
CA ALA A 49 0.47 6.92 3.51
C ALA A 49 1.84 6.37 3.96
N PRO A 50 2.17 5.09 3.68
CA PRO A 50 3.41 4.47 4.11
C PRO A 50 4.66 5.28 3.72
N ALA A 51 4.77 5.69 2.45
CA ALA A 51 5.93 6.46 1.98
C ALA A 51 6.07 7.82 2.68
N GLN A 52 4.95 8.46 3.05
CA GLN A 52 4.96 9.72 3.79
C GLN A 52 5.40 9.51 5.25
N ALA A 53 4.93 8.44 5.87
CA ALA A 53 5.32 8.08 7.24
C ALA A 53 6.81 7.73 7.33
N GLU A 54 7.32 6.93 6.39
CA GLU A 54 8.75 6.58 6.30
C GLU A 54 9.62 7.82 6.11
N LYS A 55 9.25 8.74 5.20
CA LYS A 55 9.99 9.98 5.01
C LYS A 55 10.08 10.80 6.31
N LYS A 56 8.98 10.86 7.08
CA LYS A 56 8.97 11.57 8.37
C LYS A 56 9.86 10.88 9.41
N LEU A 57 9.86 9.54 9.46
CA LEU A 57 10.74 8.77 10.34
C LEU A 57 12.21 8.97 10.00
N ASN A 58 12.57 8.97 8.71
CA ASN A 58 13.95 9.17 8.27
C ASN A 58 14.48 10.56 8.68
N VAL A 59 13.67 11.61 8.53
CA VAL A 59 14.04 12.97 8.99
C VAL A 59 14.32 12.98 10.50
N VAL A 60 13.53 12.28 11.31
CA VAL A 60 13.77 12.20 12.76
C VAL A 60 15.09 11.46 13.07
N SER A 61 15.40 10.41 12.30
CA SER A 61 16.65 9.65 12.48
C SER A 61 17.90 10.42 12.08
N GLU A 62 17.83 11.34 11.11
CA GLU A 62 18.99 12.15 10.67
C GLU A 62 19.32 13.31 11.62
N ILE A 63 18.38 13.68 12.50
CA ILE A 63 18.55 14.79 13.46
C ILE A 63 19.11 14.30 14.82
N SER A 64 19.20 12.98 15.03
CA SER A 64 19.68 12.34 16.26
C SER A 64 21.17 11.99 16.18
#